data_AF-A0A5E4KG72-F1
#
_entry.id   AF-A0A5E4KG72-F1
#
_cell.length_a   1.000
_cell.length_b   1.000
_cell.length_c   1.000
_cell.angle_alpha   90.00
_cell.angle_beta   90.00
_cell.angle_gamma   90.00
#
_symmetry.space_group_name_H-M   'P 1'
#
loop_
_entity.id
_entity.type
_entity.pdbx_description
1 polymer ?
#
loop_
_entity_poly.entity_id
_entity_poly.type
_entity_poly.pdbx_seq_one_letter_code
_entity_poly.pdbx_strand_id
1 'polypeptide(L)' 'MKIVHVQSVLPQEDVIALKEKAHESSIKDAISKAVYHYLKCNA' A
#
# COMPACT_ATOMS: atom_id res chain seq x y z
N MET A 1 14.20 -12.82 9.30
CA MET A 1 12.93 -12.12 9.02
C MET A 1 11.97 -13.12 8.40
N LYS A 2 10.81 -13.37 9.03
CA LYS A 2 9.78 -14.26 8.45
C LYS A 2 8.93 -13.41 7.51
N ILE A 3 8.98 -13.68 6.21
CA ILE A 3 8.23 -12.93 5.18
C ILE A 3 6.99 -13.76 4.83
N VAL A 4 5.83 -13.11 4.81
CA VAL A 4 4.55 -13.72 4.39
C VAL A 4 4.11 -13.02 3.11
N HIS A 5 3.84 -13.78 2.06
CA HIS A 5 3.23 -13.24 0.84
C HIS A 5 1.72 -13.12 1.06
N VAL A 6 1.19 -11.92 0.88
CA VAL A 6 -0.25 -11.64 1.00
C VAL A 6 -0.74 -11.15 -0.36
N GLN A 7 -1.89 -11.68 -0.79
CA GLN A 7 -2.63 -11.20 -1.96
C GLN A 7 -3.96 -10.61 -1.49
N SER A 8 -4.37 -9.51 -2.12
CA SER A 8 -5.63 -8.84 -1.81
C SER A 8 -6.29 -8.35 -3.09
N VAL A 9 -7.60 -8.14 -3.03
CA VAL A 9 -8.42 -7.58 -4.10
C VAL A 9 -8.96 -6.24 -3.61
N LEU A 10 -8.74 -5.20 -4.41
CA LEU A 10 -9.12 -3.83 -4.11
C LEU A 10 -9.84 -3.23 -5.33
N PRO A 11 -10.76 -2.25 -5.12
CA PRO A 11 -11.34 -1.49 -6.21
C PRO A 11 -10.26 -0.81 -7.06
N GLN A 12 -10.51 -0.71 -8.37
CA GLN A 12 -9.51 -0.17 -9.31
C GLN A 12 -9.25 1.31 -9.03
N GLU A 13 -10.29 2.06 -8.73
CA GLU A 13 -10.24 3.47 -8.38
C GLU A 13 -9.35 3.73 -7.15
N ASP A 14 -9.44 2.87 -6.14
CA ASP A 14 -8.63 2.96 -4.92
C ASP A 14 -7.17 2.63 -5.21
N VAL A 15 -6.90 1.65 -6.08
CA VAL A 15 -5.55 1.31 -6.53
C VAL A 15 -4.90 2.49 -7.26
N ILE A 16 -5.65 3.18 -8.12
CA ILE A 16 -5.16 4.35 -8.85
C ILE A 16 -4.92 5.51 -7.87
N ALA A 17 -5.90 5.84 -7.03
CA ALA A 17 -5.79 6.91 -6.05
C ALA A 17 -4.62 6.68 -5.07
N LEU A 18 -4.40 5.44 -4.64
CA LEU A 18 -3.28 5.10 -3.76
C LEU A 18 -1.92 5.30 -4.44
N LYS A 19 -1.78 4.89 -5.70
CA LYS A 19 -0.54 5.10 -6.48
C LYS A 19 -0.22 6.57 -6.63
N GLU A 20 -1.21 7.39 -6.97
CA GLU A 20 -1.05 8.84 -7.09
C GLU A 20 -0.67 9.47 -5.75
N LYS A 21 -1.39 9.12 -4.67
CA LYS A 21 -1.14 9.66 -3.32
C LYS A 21 0.21 9.22 -2.74
N ALA A 22 0.65 8.01 -3.02
CA ALA A 22 1.95 7.49 -2.58
C ALA A 22 3.11 7.93 -3.47
N HIS A 23 2.81 8.56 -4.62
CA HIS A 23 3.73 8.86 -5.71
C HIS A 23 4.52 7.62 -6.16
N GLU A 24 3.82 6.51 -6.38
CA GLU A 24 4.40 5.22 -6.76
C GLU A 24 3.74 4.65 -8.02
N SER A 25 4.54 4.12 -8.95
CA SER A 25 4.03 3.44 -10.15
C SER A 25 3.61 1.99 -9.88
N SER A 26 4.28 1.36 -8.91
CA SER A 26 4.08 -0.01 -8.45
C SER A 26 3.05 -0.04 -7.31
N ILE A 27 2.01 -0.85 -7.47
CA ILE A 27 1.00 -1.00 -6.40
C ILE A 27 1.57 -1.65 -5.14
N LYS A 28 2.60 -2.50 -5.27
CA LYS A 28 3.27 -3.14 -4.13
C LYS A 28 3.98 -2.12 -3.25
N ASP A 29 4.64 -1.13 -3.87
CA ASP A 29 5.37 -0.09 -3.15
C ASP A 29 4.40 0.91 -2.53
N ALA A 30 3.34 1.27 -3.25
CA ALA A 30 2.27 2.12 -2.74
C ALA A 30 1.60 1.50 -1.49
N ILE A 31 1.24 0.21 -1.53
CA ILE A 31 0.68 -0.51 -0.38
C ILE A 31 1.69 -0.59 0.76
N SER A 32 2.95 -0.91 0.47
CA SER A 32 3.99 -1.00 1.51
C SER A 32 4.15 0.33 2.24
N LYS A 33 4.23 1.45 1.51
CA LYS A 33 4.25 2.80 2.09
C LYS A 33 3.02 3.07 2.94
N ALA A 34 1.83 2.76 2.43
CA ALA A 34 0.58 3.00 3.16
C ALA A 34 0.52 2.20 4.47
N VAL A 35 0.90 0.93 4.45
CA VAL A 35 0.95 0.08 5.65
C VAL A 35 1.95 0.64 6.65
N TYR A 36 3.17 0.98 6.22
CA TYR A 36 4.16 1.55 7.13
C TYR A 36 3.76 2.92 7.67
N HIS A 37 3.08 3.73 6.87
CA HIS A 37 2.55 5.02 7.31
C HIS A 37 1.46 4.80 8.36
N TYR A 38 0.48 3.92 8.10
CA TYR A 38 -0.60 3.58 9.01
C TYR A 38 -0.08 3.00 10.34
N LEU A 39 0.95 2.15 10.30
CA LEU A 39 1.54 1.57 11.52
C LEU A 39 2.43 2.54 12.30
N LYS A 40 3.02 3.55 11.65
CA LYS A 40 3.95 4.52 12.29
C LYS A 40 3.25 5.78 12.78
N CYS A 41 2.20 6.22 12.10
CA CYS A 41 1.33 7.26 12.61
C CYS A 41 0.45 6.61 13.69
N ASN A 42 0.79 6.85 14.96
CA ASN A 42 -0.06 6.45 16.09
C ASN A 42 -1.52 6.87 15.82
N ALA A 43 -2.45 5.95 16.12
CA ALA A 43 -3.88 6.15 16.06
C ALA A 43 -4.38 7.36 16.85
#